data_AF-A0A7I8CTA0-F1
#
_entry.id   AF-A0A7I8CTA0-F1
#
_cell.length_a   1.000
_cell.length_b   1.000
_cell.length_c   1.000
_cell.angle_alpha   90.00
_cell.angle_beta   90.00
_cell.angle_gamma   90.00
#
_symmetry.space_group_name_H-M   'P 1'
#
loop_
_entity.id
_entity.type
_entity.pdbx_description
1 polymer ?
#
loop_
_entity_poly.entity_id
_entity_poly.type
_entity_poly.pdbx_seq_one_letter_code
_entity_poly.pdbx_strand_id
1 'polypeptide(L)'
;MDRHAVHYRRHVIIPLASVGTRGYAASVFVTGPNGRRKAFGILGYFSSEEEAIEYATSCAKARIEGNRMPGLPRKLSAVRHWFLRHGMRRQQGLYAPNPWE
;
A
#
# COMPACT_ATOMS: atom_id res chain seq x y z
N MET A 1 -12.65 0.16 -14.16
CA MET A 1 -12.57 -1.31 -14.18
C MET A 1 -11.48 -1.72 -13.20
N ASP A 2 -11.84 -2.49 -12.18
CA ASP A 2 -10.94 -3.03 -11.16
C ASP A 2 -10.10 -4.15 -11.79
N ARG A 3 -9.10 -3.78 -12.62
CA ARG A 3 -8.37 -4.72 -13.49
C ARG A 3 -7.50 -5.73 -12.73
N HIS A 4 -7.41 -5.60 -11.42
CA HIS A 4 -6.53 -6.42 -10.59
C HIS A 4 -7.24 -7.12 -9.41
N ALA A 5 -8.57 -7.20 -9.41
CA ALA A 5 -9.28 -7.96 -8.37
C ALA A 5 -8.83 -9.44 -8.38
N VAL A 6 -8.25 -9.91 -7.28
CA VAL A 6 -7.79 -11.28 -7.07
C VAL A 6 -8.69 -11.97 -6.04
N HIS A 7 -9.36 -13.03 -6.45
CA HIS A 7 -10.08 -13.91 -5.52
C HIS A 7 -9.10 -14.85 -4.81
N TYR A 8 -9.10 -14.86 -3.48
CA TYR A 8 -8.18 -15.67 -2.69
C TYR A 8 -8.80 -16.11 -1.36
N ARG A 9 -8.88 -17.44 -1.11
CA ARG A 9 -9.44 -18.03 0.12
C ARG A 9 -10.78 -17.39 0.57
N ARG A 10 -11.75 -17.26 -0.34
CA ARG A 10 -13.06 -16.59 -0.09
C ARG A 10 -12.98 -15.10 0.25
N HIS A 11 -11.83 -14.47 0.01
CA HIS A 11 -11.64 -13.03 0.06
C HIS A 11 -11.51 -12.48 -1.35
N VAL A 12 -11.83 -11.19 -1.51
CA VAL A 12 -11.53 -10.43 -2.71
C VAL A 12 -10.44 -9.43 -2.36
N ILE A 13 -9.31 -9.51 -3.05
CA ILE A 13 -8.15 -8.63 -2.89
C ILE A 13 -8.17 -7.66 -4.04
N ILE A 14 -8.15 -6.36 -3.75
CA ILE A 14 -8.06 -5.28 -4.72
C ILE A 14 -6.74 -4.54 -4.45
N PRO A 15 -5.64 -4.97 -5.09
CA PRO A 15 -4.36 -4.29 -4.98
C PRO A 15 -4.39 -2.98 -5.76
N LEU A 16 -3.71 -1.97 -5.23
CA LEU A 16 -3.66 -0.64 -5.81
C LEU A 16 -2.24 -0.10 -5.78
N ALA A 17 -1.88 0.55 -6.87
CA ALA A 17 -0.69 1.34 -7.01
C ALA A 17 -1.12 2.79 -7.20
N SER A 18 -0.72 3.67 -6.30
CA SER A 18 -1.00 5.11 -6.41
C SER A 18 0.27 5.85 -6.77
N VAL A 19 0.23 6.63 -7.85
CA VAL A 19 1.37 7.47 -8.25
C VAL A 19 1.56 8.59 -7.23
N GLY A 20 2.80 8.79 -6.79
CA GLY A 20 3.18 9.88 -5.90
C GLY A 20 4.61 10.36 -6.16
N THR A 21 5.06 11.33 -5.35
CA THR A 21 6.39 11.94 -5.48
C THR A 21 7.56 10.97 -5.31
N ARG A 22 7.30 9.79 -4.73
CA ARG A 22 8.28 8.74 -4.43
C ARG A 22 8.14 7.50 -5.33
N GLY A 23 7.43 7.61 -6.44
CA GLY A 23 7.05 6.49 -7.30
C GLY A 23 5.64 5.97 -6.97
N TYR A 24 5.45 4.65 -7.10
CA TYR A 24 4.15 3.99 -6.91
C TYR A 24 3.99 3.51 -5.47
N ALA A 25 3.03 4.07 -4.73
CA ALA A 25 2.65 3.61 -3.41
C ALA A 25 1.79 2.36 -3.51
N ALA A 26 2.24 1.25 -2.93
CA ALA A 26 1.49 0.01 -2.85
C ALA A 26 0.46 0.08 -1.70
N SER A 27 -0.79 -0.22 -2.00
CA SER A 27 -1.88 -0.34 -1.03
C SER A 27 -2.83 -1.46 -1.46
N VAL A 28 -3.70 -1.92 -0.55
CA VAL A 28 -4.62 -3.01 -0.89
C VAL A 28 -5.91 -2.95 -0.08
N PHE A 29 -7.02 -3.17 -0.75
CA PHE A 29 -8.31 -3.43 -0.10
C PHE A 29 -8.57 -4.93 -0.09
N VAL A 30 -9.05 -5.45 1.05
CA VAL A 30 -9.47 -6.85 1.16
C VAL A 30 -10.90 -6.89 1.67
N THR A 31 -11.77 -7.52 0.90
CA THR A 31 -13.14 -7.83 1.30
C THR A 31 -13.18 -9.28 1.77
N GLY A 32 -13.58 -9.48 3.03
CA GLY A 32 -13.72 -10.80 3.62
C GLY A 32 -15.01 -11.52 3.22
N PRO A 33 -15.16 -12.81 3.57
CA PRO A 33 -16.33 -13.62 3.24
C PRO A 33 -17.63 -13.12 3.89
N ASN A 34 -17.53 -12.29 4.94
CA ASN A 34 -18.66 -11.63 5.59
C ASN A 34 -19.02 -10.27 4.95
N GLY A 35 -18.43 -9.94 3.80
CA GLY A 35 -18.61 -8.65 3.12
C GLY A 35 -17.87 -7.48 3.77
N ARG A 36 -17.19 -7.67 4.91
CA ARG A 36 -16.42 -6.59 5.55
C ARG A 36 -15.19 -6.27 4.71
N ARG A 37 -15.09 -5.01 4.28
CA ARG A 37 -13.92 -4.47 3.59
C ARG A 37 -12.94 -3.89 4.60
N LYS A 38 -11.65 -4.18 4.41
CA LYS A 38 -10.53 -3.59 5.14
C LYS A 38 -9.58 -2.94 4.14
N ALA A 39 -9.16 -1.72 4.42
CA ALA A 39 -8.09 -1.05 3.70
C ALA A 39 -6.79 -1.28 4.45
N PHE A 40 -5.76 -1.70 3.74
CA PHE A 40 -4.40 -1.62 4.21
C PHE A 40 -3.79 -0.40 3.56
N GLY A 41 -3.31 0.54 4.39
CA GLY A 41 -2.68 1.78 3.95
C GLY A 41 -1.39 1.51 3.16
N ILE A 42 -0.52 2.51 3.07
CA ILE A 42 0.71 2.39 2.27
C ILE A 42 1.61 1.30 2.86
N LEU A 43 1.83 0.24 2.09
CA LEU A 43 2.67 -0.91 2.42
C LEU A 43 4.13 -0.70 2.01
N GLY A 44 4.36 0.15 1.01
CA GLY A 44 5.68 0.48 0.48
C GLY A 44 5.58 1.40 -0.74
N TYR A 45 6.73 1.88 -1.22
CA TYR A 45 6.86 2.64 -2.45
C TYR A 45 7.75 1.86 -3.42
N PHE A 46 7.42 1.89 -4.71
CA PHE A 46 8.06 1.11 -5.76
C PHE A 46 8.33 1.98 -6.99
N SER A 47 9.33 1.59 -7.79
CA SER A 47 9.67 2.28 -9.04
C SER A 47 8.71 1.96 -10.19
N SER A 48 7.98 0.85 -10.11
CA SER A 48 7.02 0.40 -11.13
C SER A 48 5.65 0.11 -10.50
N GLU A 49 4.60 0.31 -11.30
CA GLU A 49 3.22 0.02 -10.92
C GLU A 49 3.03 -1.48 -10.66
N GLU A 50 3.59 -2.30 -11.54
CA GLU A 50 3.52 -3.77 -11.47
C GLU A 50 4.15 -4.29 -10.18
N GLU A 51 5.33 -3.78 -9.80
CA GLU A 51 5.99 -4.15 -8.53
C GLU A 51 5.12 -3.77 -7.31
N ALA A 52 4.47 -2.61 -7.34
CA ALA A 52 3.59 -2.17 -6.26
C ALA A 52 2.36 -3.08 -6.14
N ILE A 53 1.72 -3.44 -7.27
CA ILE A 53 0.56 -4.33 -7.32
C ILE A 53 0.91 -5.75 -6.85
N GLU A 54 2.05 -6.29 -7.29
CA GLU A 54 2.51 -7.63 -6.90
C GLU A 54 2.83 -7.70 -5.41
N TYR A 55 3.51 -6.68 -4.87
CA TYR A 55 3.82 -6.60 -3.45
C TYR A 55 2.56 -6.44 -2.59
N ALA A 56 1.63 -5.57 -3.01
CA ALA A 56 0.34 -5.38 -2.35
C ALA A 56 -0.47 -6.69 -2.28
N THR A 57 -0.49 -7.44 -3.38
CA THR A 57 -1.16 -8.75 -3.46
C THR A 57 -0.51 -9.77 -2.53
N SER A 58 0.81 -9.83 -2.52
CA SER A 58 1.57 -10.75 -1.66
C SER A 58 1.37 -10.44 -0.17
N CYS A 59 1.37 -9.15 0.20
CA CYS A 59 1.03 -8.71 1.55
C CYS A 59 -0.39 -9.13 1.96
N ALA A 60 -1.38 -8.95 1.07
CA ALA A 60 -2.76 -9.33 1.37
C ALA A 60 -2.90 -10.85 1.58
N LYS A 61 -2.28 -11.68 0.74
CA LYS A 61 -2.25 -13.14 0.90
C LYS A 61 -1.64 -13.54 2.24
N ALA A 62 -0.47 -13.01 2.57
CA ALA A 62 0.18 -13.28 3.86
C ALA A 62 -0.71 -12.89 5.04
N ARG A 63 -1.46 -11.78 4.94
CA ARG A 63 -2.34 -11.29 6.01
C ARG A 63 -3.56 -12.19 6.20
N ILE A 64 -4.13 -12.69 5.10
CA ILE A 64 -5.25 -13.64 5.11
C ILE A 64 -4.80 -14.98 5.70
N GLU A 65 -3.58 -15.40 5.43
CA GLU A 65 -3.01 -16.65 5.96
C GLU A 65 -2.55 -16.56 7.42
N GLY A 66 -2.48 -15.34 8.00
CA GLY A 66 -1.87 -15.12 9.32
C GLY A 66 -0.34 -15.23 9.32
N ASN A 67 0.27 -15.20 8.13
CA ASN A 67 1.70 -15.31 7.92
C ASN A 67 2.41 -13.96 8.13
N ARG A 68 3.74 -14.03 8.32
CA ARG A 68 4.59 -12.84 8.37
C ARG A 68 4.52 -12.10 7.03
N MET A 69 4.44 -10.76 7.08
CA MET A 69 4.45 -9.93 5.88
C MET A 69 5.73 -10.18 5.07
N PRO A 70 5.62 -10.24 3.72
CA PRO A 70 6.79 -10.35 2.86
C PRO A 70 7.71 -9.15 3.13
N GLY A 71 9.01 -9.43 3.27
CA GLY A 71 10.01 -8.36 3.38
C GLY A 71 9.93 -7.44 2.16
N LEU A 72 10.16 -6.14 2.37
CA LEU A 72 10.31 -5.21 1.25
C LEU A 72 11.42 -5.73 0.31
N PRO A 73 11.22 -5.77 -1.01
CA PRO A 73 12.22 -6.27 -1.93
C PRO A 73 13.57 -5.57 -1.73
N ARG A 74 14.65 -6.35 -1.78
CA ARG A 74 16.02 -5.90 -1.48
C ARG A 74 16.47 -4.67 -2.28
N LYS A 75 15.92 -4.45 -3.48
CA LYS A 75 16.18 -3.26 -4.32
C LYS A 75 15.73 -1.94 -3.67
N LEU A 76 14.83 -1.98 -2.68
CA LEU A 76 14.36 -0.82 -1.92
C LEU A 76 15.31 -0.36 -0.80
N SER A 77 16.41 -1.07 -0.56
CA SER A 77 17.44 -0.61 0.38
C SER A 77 18.05 0.73 -0.06
N ALA A 78 18.05 1.04 -1.35
CA ALA A 78 18.48 2.35 -1.88
C ALA A 78 17.48 3.48 -1.57
N VAL A 79 16.18 3.25 -1.73
CA VAL A 79 15.14 4.24 -1.36
C VAL A 79 15.10 4.43 0.14
N ARG A 80 15.27 3.35 0.92
CA ARG A 80 15.40 3.39 2.39
C ARG A 80 16.65 4.16 2.84
N HIS A 81 17.77 4.07 2.11
CA HIS A 81 18.97 4.86 2.35
C HIS A 81 18.73 6.35 2.05
N TRP A 82 18.06 6.70 0.95
CA TRP A 82 17.65 8.08 0.69
C TRP A 82 16.66 8.60 1.77
N PHE A 83 15.73 7.75 2.21
CA PHE A 83 14.75 8.02 3.28
C PHE A 83 15.39 8.34 4.64
N LEU A 84 16.44 7.58 5.01
CA LEU A 84 17.22 7.80 6.23
C LEU A 84 18.14 9.02 6.11
N ARG A 85 18.65 9.31 4.91
CA ARG A 85 19.60 10.41 4.65
C ARG A 85 18.93 11.78 4.52
N HIS A 86 17.70 11.86 3.99
CA HIS A 86 17.04 13.15 3.71
C HIS A 86 15.92 13.55 4.67
N GLY A 87 15.54 12.69 5.61
CA GLY A 87 14.73 13.06 6.77
C GLY A 87 13.31 13.55 6.47
N MET A 88 12.43 13.37 7.45
CA MET A 88 11.06 13.87 7.40
C MET A 88 11.04 15.40 7.40
N ARG A 89 10.70 16.04 6.27
CA ARG A 89 9.93 17.28 6.36
C ARG A 89 8.53 16.88 6.82
N ARG A 90 8.28 17.03 8.12
CA ARG A 90 6.92 17.12 8.65
C ARG A 90 6.18 18.16 7.82
N GLN A 91 5.23 17.78 6.99
CA GLN A 91 4.16 18.70 6.63
C GLN A 91 3.27 18.83 7.86
N GLN A 92 3.62 19.78 8.73
CA GLN A 92 2.60 20.54 9.43
C GLN A 92 1.87 21.36 8.36
N GLY A 93 0.54 21.32 8.38
CA GLY A 93 -0.31 22.22 7.60
C GLY A 93 -1.04 21.55 6.44
N LEU A 94 -2.21 20.99 6.75
CA LEU A 94 -3.41 20.97 5.90
C LEU A 94 -4.61 20.54 6.76
N TYR A 95 -4.83 21.24 7.87
CA TYR A 95 -6.16 21.46 8.42
C TYR A 95 -6.37 22.96 8.33
N ALA A 96 -7.03 23.40 7.26
CA ALA A 96 -7.64 24.72 7.24
C ALA A 96 -8.93 24.58 8.09
N PRO A 97 -9.14 25.42 9.13
CA PRO A 97 -10.46 25.50 9.73
C PRO A 97 -11.43 26.10 8.71
N ASN A 98 -12.54 25.42 8.48
CA ASN A 98 -13.65 25.91 7.66
C ASN A 98 -14.18 27.21 8.31
N PRO A 99 -14.39 28.31 7.56
CA PRO A 99 -14.83 29.57 8.16
C PRO A 99 -16.35 29.71 8.32
N TRP A 100 -17.11 28.62 8.56
CA TRP A 100 -18.58 28.70 8.72
C TRP A 100 -19.14 27.76 9.80
N GLU A 101 -18.66 27.88 11.03
CA GLU A 101 -19.43 27.55 12.24
C GLU A 101 -19.30 28.68 13.27
#